data_AF-A0ABD7NM45-F1
#
_entry.id   AF-A0ABD7NM45-F1
#
_cell.length_a   1.000
_cell.length_b   1.000
_cell.length_c   1.000
_cell.angle_alpha   90.00
_cell.angle_beta   90.00
_cell.angle_gamma   90.00
#
_symmetry.space_group_name_H-M   'P 1'
#
loop_
_entity.id
_entity.type
_entity.pdbx_description
1 polymer ?
#
loop_
_entity_poly.entity_id
_entity_poly.type
_entity_poly.pdbx_seq_one_letter_code
_entity_poly.pdbx_strand_id
1 'polypeptide(L)' 'MAEYFRADPTYAAELLAEVRRDGNPNELAILLRQMDEAFGSDCKRSGSPVRQL' A
#
# COMPACT_ATOMS: atom_id res chain seq x y z
N MET A 1 5.71 7.32 -1.24
CA MET A 1 6.15 6.01 -0.73
C MET A 1 5.54 4.85 -1.49
N ALA A 2 4.24 4.89 -1.81
CA ALA A 2 3.60 3.82 -2.56
C ALA A 2 4.29 3.48 -3.90
N GLU A 3 4.74 4.48 -4.67
CA GLU A 3 5.52 4.28 -5.91
C GLU A 3 6.85 3.56 -5.67
N TYR A 4 7.56 3.88 -4.58
CA TYR A 4 8.80 3.19 -4.21
C TYR A 4 8.56 1.74 -3.80
N PHE A 5 7.50 1.46 -3.05
CA PHE A 5 7.13 0.09 -2.70
C PHE A 5 6.70 -0.74 -3.92
N ARG A 6 6.05 -0.13 -4.91
CA ARG A 6 5.74 -0.79 -6.19
C ARG A 6 7.01 -1.06 -7.00
N ALA A 7 7.95 -0.11 -7.00
CA ALA A 7 9.21 -0.23 -7.74
C ALA A 7 10.15 -1.28 -7.13
N ASP A 8 10.14 -1.43 -5.80
CA ASP A 8 10.92 -2.45 -5.09
C ASP A 8 10.09 -3.13 -3.98
N PRO A 9 9.35 -4.20 -4.31
CA PRO A 9 8.58 -4.97 -3.33
C PRO A 9 9.45 -5.71 -2.30
N THR A 10 10.71 -6.01 -2.63
CA THR A 10 11.64 -6.67 -1.70
C THR A 10 12.01 -5.72 -0.58
N TYR A 11 12.38 -4.49 -0.93
CA TYR A 11 12.63 -3.42 0.05
C TYR A 11 11.42 -3.18 0.97
N ALA A 12 10.21 -3.16 0.42
CA ALA A 12 8.99 -2.98 1.20
C ALA A 12 8.80 -4.11 2.24
N ALA A 13 9.12 -5.36 1.87
CA ALA A 13 9.05 -6.51 2.77
C ALA A 13 10.13 -6.47 3.87
N GLU A 14 11.35 -6.06 3.52
CA GLU A 14 12.44 -5.89 4.48
C GLU A 14 12.12 -4.81 5.52
N LEU A 15 11.63 -3.66 5.06
CA LEU A 15 11.20 -2.57 5.93
C LEU A 15 10.06 -2.98 6.86
N LEU A 16 9.09 -3.76 6.36
CA LEU A 16 8.02 -4.31 7.20
C LEU A 16 8.57 -5.24 8.30
N ALA A 17 9.56 -6.07 7.98
CA ALA A 17 10.20 -6.96 8.94
C ALA A 17 11.02 -6.19 9.99
N GLU A 18 11.59 -5.05 9.63
CA GLU A 18 12.32 -4.16 10.55
C GLU A 18 11.36 -3.44 11.51
N VAL A 19 10.35 -2.74 10.99
CA VAL A 19 9.38 -2.00 11.81
C VAL A 19 8.61 -2.92 12.76
N ARG A 20 8.28 -4.15 12.33
CA ARG A 20 7.68 -5.16 13.22
C ARG A 20 8.62 -5.61 14.34
N ARG A 21 9.94 -5.61 14.12
CA ARG A 21 10.95 -5.99 15.12
C ARG A 21 11.17 -4.88 16.14
N ASP A 22 11.14 -3.62 15.71
CA ASP A 22 11.23 -2.46 16.60
C ASP A 22 10.01 -2.34 17.53
N GLY A 23 8.84 -2.78 17.06
CA GLY A 23 7.64 -2.90 17.87
C GLY A 23 6.91 -1.57 18.11
N ASN A 24 7.27 -0.52 17.37
CA ASN A 24 6.58 0.77 17.42
C ASN A 24 5.23 0.71 16.67
N PRO A 25 4.09 0.79 17.37
CA PRO A 25 2.78 0.65 16.74
C PRO A 25 2.43 1.82 15.81
N ASN A 26 2.96 3.01 16.05
CA ASN A 26 2.69 4.19 15.23
C ASN A 26 3.39 4.05 13.86
N GLU A 27 4.65 3.62 13.86
CA GLU A 27 5.40 3.39 12.63
C GLU A 27 4.79 2.24 11.81
N LEU A 28 4.39 1.15 12.47
CA LEU A 28 3.71 0.05 11.80
C LEU A 28 2.40 0.51 11.14
N ALA A 29 1.60 1.32 11.82
CA ALA A 29 0.35 1.83 11.27
C ALA A 29 0.57 2.73 10.03
N ILE A 30 1.63 3.55 10.05
CA ILE A 30 2.00 4.41 8.91
C ILE A 30 2.45 3.55 7.73
N LEU A 31 3.34 2.58 7.97
CA LEU A 31 3.87 1.71 6.93
C LEU A 31 2.76 0.89 6.26
N LEU A 32 1.84 0.33 7.05
CA LEU A 32 0.73 -0.46 6.51
C LEU A 32 -0.20 0.38 5.61
N ARG A 33 -0.45 1.65 5.94
CA ARG A 33 -1.23 2.55 5.06
C ARG A 33 -0.53 2.82 3.73
N GLN A 34 0.79 3.00 3.76
CA GLN A 34 1.57 3.22 2.54
C GLN A 34 1.66 1.95 1.68
N MET A 35 1.70 0.77 2.30
CA MET A 35 1.63 -0.52 1.60
C MET A 35 0.22 -0.77 1.02
N ASP A 36 -0.84 -0.39 1.72
CA ASP A 36 -2.21 -0.43 1.20
C ASP A 36 -2.36 0.51 -0.01
N GLU A 37 -1.79 1.71 0.04
CA GLU A 37 -1.75 2.60 -1.12
C GLU A 37 -0.95 2.00 -2.29
N ALA A 38 0.08 1.20 -2.02
CA ALA A 38 0.94 0.58 -3.05
C ALA A 38 0.33 -0.67 -3.69
N PHE A 39 -0.24 -1.55 -2.88
CA PHE A 39 -0.64 -2.90 -3.25
C PHE A 39 -2.13 -3.16 -3.10
N GLY A 40 -2.86 -2.27 -2.41
CA GLY A 40 -4.30 -2.29 -2.32
C GLY A 40 -4.91 -2.14 -3.71
N SER A 41 -5.78 -3.07 -4.07
CA SER A 41 -6.47 -3.04 -5.36
C SER A 41 -7.36 -1.81 -5.43
N ASP A 42 -7.30 -1.07 -6.55
CA ASP A 42 -8.27 -0.04 -6.90
C ASP A 42 -9.67 -0.68 -7.10
N CYS A 43 -10.37 -1.02 -6.01
CA CYS A 43 -11.77 -1.42 -6.06
C CYS A 43 -12.71 -0.25 -6.46
N LYS A 44 -12.14 0.88 -6.88
CA LYS A 44 -12.83 2.11 -7.29
C LYS A 44 -12.51 2.51 -8.74
N ARG A 45 -12.51 1.56 -9.69
CA ARG A 45 -12.69 1.93 -11.11
C ARG A 45 -13.50 0.92 -11.92
N SER A 46 -14.65 0.53 -11.40
CA SER A 46 -15.77 0.08 -12.24
C SER A 46 -16.93 1.08 -12.14
N GLY A 47 -16.64 2.36 -12.41
CA GLY A 47 -17.66 3.31 -12.83
C GLY A 47 -17.84 3.13 -14.33
N SER A 48 -18.65 2.16 -14.74
CA SER A 48 -19.10 2.04 -16.13
C SER A 48 -19.79 3.36 -16.52
N PRO A 49 -19.40 4.05 -17.61
CA PRO A 49 -20.20 5.16 -18.08
C PRO A 49 -21.52 4.59 -18.60
N VAL A 50 -22.60 4.82 -17.88
CA VAL A 50 -23.94 4.55 -18.39
C VAL A 50 -24.15 5.49 -19.60
N ARG A 51 -23.99 4.95 -20.81
CA ARG A 51 -24.54 5.58 -22.02
C ARG A 51 -26.04 5.36 -21.94
N GLN A 52 -26.80 6.39 -21.56
CA GLN A 52 -28.22 6.45 -21.88
C GLN A 52 -28.41 7.23 -23.18
N LEU A 53 -29.27 6.63 -24.02
CA LEU A 53 -29.69 6.97 -25.38
C LEU A 53 -30.50 8.28 -25.43
#